data_AF-A0A1H3E7E1-F1
#
_entry.id   AF-A0A1H3E7E1-F1
#
_cell.length_a   1.000
_cell.length_b   1.000
_cell.length_c   1.000
_cell.angle_alpha   90.00
_cell.angle_beta   90.00
_cell.angle_gamma   90.00
#
_symmetry.space_group_name_H-M   'P 1'
#
loop_
_entity.id
_entity.type
_entity.pdbx_description
1 polymer ?
#
loop_
_entity_poly.entity_id
_entity_poly.type
_entity_poly.pdbx_seq_one_letter_code
_entity_poly.pdbx_strand_id
1 'polypeptide(L)'
;MNDEFTRGMGFVPPLPITLDNMSTNVAASGLQPWSASKAYALNDEIIDASRVIWRSMAGSNTGNDPTSSEGKWQRLGVENRLRMFDASLGSYTEADDLIEVTIKPGRVVTDIELLGLQAHTVEVVMTDPVAGEVFHSGQRLVLRPSGNSHWGYFFNPIERERKLSISGLPAYTQASITIRIANLGAKARCAEVVIGRAVWLGNTQWRPSVSFDDWSLKKRDDWGGWMAEPGAYSDRLKLQVLVHGTQYERVRNEILAYRARPVVWIGARGYGVLTTYGYITGFDQVLVAHGFSDCNLTIEGLEDDELHTPT
;
A
#
# COMPACT_ATOMS: atom_id res chain seq x y z
N MET A 1 -22.52 15.64 -20.35
CA MET A 1 -21.35 15.59 -19.47
C MET A 1 -20.22 15.06 -20.34
N ASN A 2 -19.08 15.74 -20.44
CA ASN A 2 -17.99 15.23 -21.26
C ASN A 2 -17.45 13.97 -20.60
N ASP A 3 -17.76 12.81 -21.18
CA ASP A 3 -17.25 11.48 -20.82
C ASP A 3 -15.76 11.31 -21.16
N GLU A 4 -15.05 12.40 -21.41
CA GLU A 4 -13.62 12.42 -21.75
C GLU A 4 -12.72 12.44 -20.52
N PHE A 5 -13.25 12.72 -19.33
CA PHE A 5 -12.47 12.85 -18.09
C PHE A 5 -13.02 11.99 -16.95
N THR A 6 -12.12 11.49 -16.12
CA THR A 6 -12.44 10.71 -14.91
C THR A 6 -12.95 11.62 -13.79
N ARG A 7 -13.46 10.99 -12.72
CA ARG A 7 -13.82 11.70 -11.49
C ARG A 7 -12.64 11.73 -10.52
N GLY A 8 -11.84 12.79 -10.62
CA GLY A 8 -10.78 13.10 -9.68
C GLY A 8 -9.51 12.25 -9.86
N MET A 9 -8.39 12.95 -10.00
CA MET A 9 -7.04 12.42 -9.91
C MET A 9 -6.32 13.08 -8.75
N GLY A 10 -5.59 12.29 -7.97
CA GLY A 10 -4.85 12.77 -6.83
C GLY A 10 -3.88 11.74 -6.27
N PHE A 11 -3.39 12.02 -5.06
CA PHE A 11 -2.60 11.07 -4.29
C PHE A 11 -2.89 11.17 -2.79
N VAL A 12 -2.61 10.09 -2.07
CA VAL A 12 -2.71 10.00 -0.61
C VAL A 12 -1.30 9.83 -0.04
N PRO A 13 -0.75 10.87 0.60
CA PRO A 13 0.50 10.76 1.36
C PRO A 13 0.32 9.87 2.59
N PRO A 14 1.27 8.98 2.89
CA PRO A 14 1.22 8.16 4.10
C PRO A 14 1.42 9.00 5.36
N LEU A 15 0.59 8.74 6.37
CA LEU A 15 0.85 9.05 7.76
C LEU A 15 1.77 7.98 8.35
N PRO A 16 2.89 8.35 8.99
CA PRO A 16 3.68 7.40 9.77
C PRO A 16 2.84 6.76 10.88
N ILE A 17 2.68 5.44 10.80
CA ILE A 17 2.03 4.63 11.84
C ILE A 17 3.11 3.88 12.61
N THR A 18 3.07 4.01 13.93
CA THR A 18 3.98 3.32 14.84
C THR A 18 3.16 2.70 15.97
N LEU A 19 3.79 1.88 16.80
CA LEU A 19 3.11 1.33 17.99
C LEU A 19 2.71 2.41 19.02
N ASP A 20 3.20 3.65 18.90
CA ASP A 20 2.86 4.74 19.82
C ASP A 20 1.50 5.37 19.48
N ASN A 21 1.11 5.36 18.21
CA ASN A 21 -0.16 5.92 17.73
C ASN A 21 -1.15 4.85 17.27
N MET A 22 -0.90 3.58 17.60
CA MET A 22 -1.67 2.43 17.16
C MET A 22 -1.82 1.36 18.26
N SER A 23 -2.99 0.73 18.32
CA SER A 23 -3.22 -0.54 19.02
C SER A 23 -3.74 -1.60 18.05
N THR A 24 -3.39 -2.86 18.24
CA THR A 24 -3.82 -3.97 17.36
C THR A 24 -4.00 -5.28 18.12
N ASN A 25 -4.87 -6.16 17.62
CA ASN A 25 -4.99 -7.54 18.08
C ASN A 25 -3.88 -8.47 17.56
N VAL A 26 -3.12 -8.05 16.55
CA VAL A 26 -2.03 -8.85 15.98
C VAL A 26 -0.94 -9.03 17.04
N ALA A 27 -0.50 -10.27 17.26
CA ALA A 27 0.48 -10.58 18.29
C ALA A 27 1.84 -9.91 18.01
N ALA A 28 2.50 -9.47 19.08
CA ALA A 28 3.88 -8.99 19.02
C ALA A 28 4.85 -10.14 18.69
N SER A 29 5.98 -9.82 18.09
CA SER A 29 7.05 -10.81 17.91
C SER A 29 7.53 -11.37 19.25
N GLY A 30 7.74 -12.69 19.31
CA GLY A 30 8.36 -13.37 20.45
C GLY A 30 9.90 -13.34 20.45
N LEU A 31 10.52 -12.74 19.43
CA LEU A 31 11.96 -12.60 19.33
C LEU A 31 12.51 -11.77 20.49
N GLN A 32 13.70 -12.15 20.95
CA GLN A 32 14.36 -11.46 22.04
C GLN A 32 15.08 -10.21 21.54
N PRO A 33 15.16 -9.15 22.36
CA PRO A 33 15.94 -7.98 22.02
C PRO A 33 17.43 -8.33 21.86
N TRP A 34 18.12 -7.57 21.02
CA TRP A 34 19.58 -7.67 20.94
C TRP A 34 20.25 -7.32 22.27
N SER A 35 21.33 -8.02 22.61
CA SER A 35 22.16 -7.78 23.79
C SER A 35 23.64 -7.92 23.44
N ALA A 36 24.43 -6.91 23.80
CA ALA A 36 25.87 -6.87 23.53
C ALA A 36 26.65 -8.04 24.16
N SER A 37 26.17 -8.59 25.29
CA SER A 37 26.85 -9.68 26.01
C SER A 37 26.48 -11.07 25.51
N LYS A 38 25.49 -11.20 24.62
CA LYS A 38 25.03 -12.50 24.11
C LYS A 38 25.80 -12.86 22.84
N ALA A 39 26.26 -14.10 22.78
CA ALA A 39 26.80 -14.69 21.55
C ALA A 39 25.65 -15.27 20.72
N TYR A 40 25.45 -14.75 19.52
CA TYR A 40 24.46 -15.24 18.58
C TYR A 40 25.08 -16.23 17.59
N ALA A 41 24.39 -17.34 17.33
CA ALA A 41 24.79 -18.29 16.29
C ALA A 41 24.50 -17.71 14.89
N LEU A 42 25.03 -18.38 13.86
CA LEU A 42 24.64 -18.08 12.48
C LEU A 42 23.12 -18.35 12.32
N ASN A 43 22.42 -17.44 11.67
CA ASN A 43 20.97 -17.44 11.46
C ASN A 43 20.10 -17.19 12.71
N ASP A 44 20.67 -16.90 13.88
CA ASP A 44 19.88 -16.44 15.02
C ASP A 44 19.15 -15.14 14.66
N GLU A 45 17.89 -15.05 15.06
CA GLU A 45 17.05 -13.86 14.83
C GLU A 45 16.84 -13.07 16.12
N ILE A 46 16.93 -11.75 16.01
CA ILE A 46 16.65 -10.80 17.08
C ILE A 46 15.67 -9.75 16.59
N ILE A 47 15.13 -8.99 17.52
CA ILE A 47 14.35 -7.79 17.23
C ILE A 47 15.02 -6.57 17.89
N ASP A 48 15.09 -5.44 17.19
CA ASP A 48 15.63 -4.20 17.77
C ASP A 48 14.54 -3.33 18.42
N ALA A 49 14.95 -2.19 18.98
CA ALA A 49 14.04 -1.23 19.60
C ALA A 49 13.04 -0.61 18.61
N SER A 50 13.42 -0.52 17.33
CA SER A 50 12.58 -0.06 16.23
C SER A 50 11.71 -1.17 15.64
N ARG A 51 11.68 -2.33 16.28
CA ARG A 51 10.92 -3.52 15.88
C ARG A 51 11.33 -4.12 14.52
N VAL A 52 12.56 -3.86 14.09
CA VAL A 52 13.16 -4.50 12.93
C VAL A 52 13.72 -5.85 13.35
N ILE A 53 13.45 -6.87 12.54
CA ILE A 53 13.96 -8.22 12.69
C ILE A 53 15.29 -8.31 11.94
N TRP A 54 16.30 -8.82 12.64
CA TRP A 54 17.64 -9.02 12.10
C TRP A 54 18.06 -10.47 12.25
N ARG A 55 18.73 -11.00 11.23
CA ARG A 55 19.34 -12.33 11.21
C ARG A 55 20.85 -12.23 11.31
N SER A 56 21.44 -12.97 12.23
CA SER A 56 22.89 -13.05 12.38
C SER A 56 23.51 -13.73 11.17
N MET A 57 24.51 -13.08 10.56
CA MET A 57 25.25 -13.58 9.39
C MET A 57 26.62 -14.19 9.76
N ALA A 58 26.90 -14.31 11.06
CA ALA A 58 28.13 -14.89 11.57
C ALA A 58 27.86 -15.79 12.79
N GLY A 59 28.68 -16.82 12.97
CA GLY A 59 28.72 -17.58 14.22
C GLY A 59 29.39 -16.78 15.35
N SER A 60 28.95 -16.98 16.59
CA SER A 60 29.46 -16.31 17.79
C SER A 60 29.45 -14.77 17.70
N ASN A 61 28.41 -14.21 17.07
CA ASN A 61 28.26 -12.79 16.76
C ASN A 61 27.99 -11.95 18.02
N THR A 62 29.01 -11.74 18.85
CA THR A 62 28.91 -11.09 20.17
C THR A 62 29.32 -9.62 20.07
N GLY A 63 28.62 -8.72 20.76
CA GLY A 63 28.99 -7.29 20.84
C GLY A 63 28.79 -6.48 19.55
N ASN A 64 28.42 -7.11 18.44
CA ASN A 64 28.15 -6.42 17.18
C ASN A 64 26.69 -5.94 17.14
N ASP A 65 26.50 -4.64 17.22
CA ASP A 65 25.18 -4.01 17.15
C ASP A 65 24.60 -4.11 15.72
N PRO A 66 23.33 -4.55 15.56
CA PRO A 66 22.71 -4.75 14.25
C PRO A 66 22.64 -3.52 13.35
N THR A 67 22.56 -2.32 13.93
CA THR A 67 22.35 -1.08 13.18
C THR A 67 23.65 -0.43 12.70
N SER A 68 24.79 -0.86 13.25
CA SER A 68 26.12 -0.26 12.98
C SER A 68 27.19 -1.26 12.53
N SER A 69 26.93 -2.57 12.66
CA SER A 69 27.89 -3.62 12.27
C SER A 69 27.57 -4.20 10.90
N GLU A 70 28.09 -3.54 9.86
CA GLU A 70 27.89 -3.97 8.46
C GLU A 70 28.33 -5.43 8.23
N GLY A 71 27.51 -6.18 7.49
CA GLY A 71 27.79 -7.58 7.13
C GLY A 71 27.66 -8.61 8.26
N LYS A 72 27.46 -8.18 9.53
CA LYS A 72 27.23 -9.10 10.66
C LYS A 72 25.77 -9.46 10.86
N TRP A 73 24.87 -8.58 10.43
CA TRP A 73 23.43 -8.76 10.54
C TRP A 73 22.77 -8.48 9.19
N GLN A 74 21.82 -9.34 8.81
CA GLN A 74 20.95 -9.14 7.67
C GLN A 74 19.61 -8.61 8.18
N ARG A 75 19.16 -7.47 7.64
CA ARG A 75 17.82 -6.95 7.90
C ARG A 75 16.79 -7.81 7.17
N LEU A 76 15.79 -8.32 7.90
CA LEU A 76 14.71 -9.12 7.31
C LEU A 76 13.41 -8.34 7.08
N GLY A 77 13.21 -7.24 7.80
CA GLY A 77 11.97 -6.45 7.75
C GLY A 77 11.49 -6.08 9.15
N VAL A 78 10.29 -5.50 9.26
CA VAL A 78 9.68 -5.18 10.56
C VAL A 78 8.83 -6.34 11.09
N GLU A 79 8.52 -6.30 12.38
CA GLU A 79 7.60 -7.27 12.98
C GLU A 79 6.20 -7.24 12.36
N ASN A 80 5.47 -8.35 12.48
CA ASN A 80 4.17 -8.59 11.84
C ASN A 80 3.17 -7.43 11.96
N ARG A 81 3.09 -6.78 13.13
CA ARG A 81 2.15 -5.67 13.41
C ARG A 81 2.38 -4.42 12.56
N LEU A 82 3.60 -4.23 12.07
CA LEU A 82 4.02 -3.02 11.36
C LEU A 82 4.23 -3.25 9.86
N ARG A 83 4.15 -4.49 9.39
CA ARG A 83 4.37 -4.84 7.98
C ARG A 83 3.39 -4.14 7.04
N MET A 84 2.12 -4.00 7.43
CA MET A 84 1.14 -3.22 6.65
C MET A 84 1.34 -1.69 6.70
N PHE A 85 2.45 -1.20 7.24
CA PHE A 85 2.80 0.22 7.28
C PHE A 85 4.28 0.46 6.96
N ASP A 86 4.95 -0.50 6.31
CA ASP A 86 6.40 -0.48 6.07
C ASP A 86 6.78 -0.02 4.66
N ALA A 87 5.80 0.46 3.89
CA ALA A 87 5.98 0.89 2.51
C ALA A 87 6.53 -0.25 1.62
N SER A 88 5.95 -1.44 1.74
CA SER A 88 6.24 -2.61 0.91
C SER A 88 4.96 -3.28 0.43
N LEU A 89 4.98 -3.85 -0.78
CA LEU A 89 3.89 -4.71 -1.27
C LEU A 89 4.21 -6.21 -1.16
N GLY A 90 5.48 -6.57 -0.90
CA GLY A 90 5.93 -7.95 -0.69
C GLY A 90 5.89 -8.44 0.77
N SER A 91 5.61 -7.54 1.71
CA SER A 91 5.54 -7.82 3.15
C SER A 91 4.07 -7.75 3.61
N TYR A 92 3.66 -8.61 4.55
CA TYR A 92 2.26 -8.72 4.97
C TYR A 92 2.12 -8.75 6.48
N THR A 93 1.17 -7.97 7.01
CA THR A 93 0.59 -8.23 8.33
C THR A 93 -0.41 -9.36 8.20
N GLU A 94 -0.30 -10.38 9.06
CA GLU A 94 -1.17 -11.54 9.06
C GLU A 94 -1.74 -11.84 10.46
N ALA A 95 -3.01 -12.25 10.51
CA ALA A 95 -3.62 -12.85 11.70
C ALA A 95 -4.73 -13.82 11.30
N ASP A 96 -4.99 -14.82 12.14
CA ASP A 96 -6.13 -15.71 11.95
C ASP A 96 -7.44 -14.93 12.14
N ASP A 97 -8.40 -15.15 11.25
CA ASP A 97 -9.77 -14.60 11.24
C ASP A 97 -9.92 -13.08 11.09
N LEU A 98 -9.15 -12.27 11.82
CA LEU A 98 -9.32 -10.83 11.90
C LEU A 98 -7.99 -10.12 12.20
N ILE A 99 -7.67 -9.13 11.39
CA ILE A 99 -6.75 -8.05 11.76
C ILE A 99 -7.61 -6.87 12.18
N GLU A 100 -7.48 -6.44 13.44
CA GLU A 100 -8.09 -5.21 13.96
C GLU A 100 -7.00 -4.26 14.42
N VAL A 101 -7.07 -3.03 13.92
CA VAL A 101 -6.12 -1.96 14.23
C VAL A 101 -6.87 -0.67 14.53
N THR A 102 -6.55 -0.03 15.65
CA THR A 102 -7.06 1.30 16.00
C THR A 102 -5.93 2.29 16.01
N ILE A 103 -6.05 3.35 15.23
CA ILE A 103 -5.03 4.36 14.97
C ILE A 103 -5.52 5.70 15.49
N LYS A 104 -4.63 6.48 16.10
CA LYS A 104 -4.87 7.87 16.52
C LYS A 104 -4.01 8.81 15.68
N PRO A 105 -4.53 9.34 14.55
CA PRO A 105 -3.73 10.15 13.64
C PRO A 105 -3.21 11.46 14.23
N GLY A 106 -3.94 12.06 15.18
CA GLY A 106 -3.65 13.40 15.71
C GLY A 106 -3.79 14.54 14.68
N ARG A 107 -4.33 14.25 13.50
CA ARG A 107 -4.51 15.18 12.38
C ARG A 107 -5.65 14.71 11.48
N VAL A 108 -6.09 15.58 10.57
CA VAL A 108 -7.13 15.25 9.60
C VAL A 108 -6.67 14.15 8.66
N VAL A 109 -7.50 13.12 8.53
CA VAL A 109 -7.42 12.03 7.56
C VAL A 109 -8.70 12.05 6.74
N THR A 110 -8.61 11.95 5.43
CA THR A 110 -9.77 11.94 4.53
C THR A 110 -9.91 10.63 3.77
N ASP A 111 -8.80 9.89 3.60
CA ASP A 111 -8.72 8.72 2.73
C ASP A 111 -7.83 7.63 3.35
N ILE A 112 -8.23 6.39 3.14
CA ILE A 112 -7.54 5.17 3.55
C ILE A 112 -7.48 4.23 2.34
N GLU A 113 -6.29 3.79 2.00
CA GLU A 113 -6.03 2.87 0.90
C GLU A 113 -5.46 1.57 1.46
N LEU A 114 -6.12 0.44 1.20
CA LEU A 114 -5.66 -0.88 1.58
C LEU A 114 -5.20 -1.65 0.34
N LEU A 115 -4.02 -2.25 0.40
CA LEU A 115 -3.34 -2.91 -0.70
C LEU A 115 -2.90 -4.32 -0.28
N GLY A 116 -2.81 -5.24 -1.24
CA GLY A 116 -2.47 -6.65 -1.00
C GLY A 116 -3.45 -7.34 -0.03
N LEU A 117 -4.75 -7.02 -0.12
CA LEU A 117 -5.76 -7.59 0.75
C LEU A 117 -6.02 -9.07 0.44
N GLN A 118 -6.02 -9.89 1.48
CA GLN A 118 -6.62 -11.22 1.48
C GLN A 118 -7.64 -11.28 2.62
N ALA A 119 -8.88 -10.92 2.31
CA ALA A 119 -9.97 -10.82 3.26
C ALA A 119 -11.33 -11.10 2.60
N HIS A 120 -12.36 -11.35 3.42
CA HIS A 120 -13.75 -11.40 2.97
C HIS A 120 -14.41 -10.03 3.10
N THR A 121 -14.19 -9.34 4.22
CA THR A 121 -14.75 -8.01 4.47
C THR A 121 -13.73 -7.08 5.08
N VAL A 122 -13.86 -5.79 4.76
CA VAL A 122 -13.15 -4.71 5.44
C VAL A 122 -14.16 -3.71 5.98
N GLU A 123 -13.94 -3.22 7.19
CA GLU A 123 -14.73 -2.17 7.81
C GLU A 123 -13.82 -1.11 8.42
N VAL A 124 -14.20 0.15 8.23
CA VAL A 124 -13.53 1.31 8.83
C VAL A 124 -14.55 2.12 9.60
N VAL A 125 -14.22 2.39 10.87
CA VAL A 125 -15.01 3.23 11.77
C VAL A 125 -14.14 4.37 12.28
N MET A 126 -14.65 5.59 12.23
CA MET A 126 -14.01 6.77 12.82
C MET A 126 -14.81 7.22 14.03
N THR A 127 -14.16 7.27 15.19
CA THR A 127 -14.78 7.67 16.46
C THR A 127 -14.06 8.87 17.05
N ASP A 128 -14.76 9.98 17.21
CA ASP A 128 -14.30 11.15 17.95
C ASP A 128 -14.58 11.00 19.45
N PRO A 129 -13.65 11.39 20.35
CA PRO A 129 -13.84 11.26 21.80
C PRO A 129 -15.02 12.06 22.36
N VAL A 130 -15.53 13.06 21.64
CA VAL A 130 -16.67 13.90 22.07
C VAL A 130 -17.91 13.62 21.22
N ALA A 131 -17.77 13.60 19.88
CA ALA A 131 -18.90 13.43 18.97
C ALA A 131 -19.34 11.97 18.78
N GLY A 132 -18.58 10.99 19.26
CA GLY A 132 -18.86 9.56 19.07
C GLY A 132 -18.50 9.09 17.66
N GLU A 133 -19.26 8.14 17.11
CA GLU A 133 -19.04 7.66 15.75
C GLU A 133 -19.38 8.76 14.73
N VAL A 134 -18.39 9.20 13.97
CA VAL A 134 -18.52 10.26 12.97
C VAL A 134 -18.47 9.73 11.54
N PHE A 135 -18.00 8.50 11.35
CA PHE A 135 -17.97 7.82 10.05
C PHE A 135 -17.97 6.31 10.23
N HIS A 136 -18.69 5.63 9.32
CA HIS A 136 -18.73 4.18 9.22
C HIS A 136 -18.75 3.79 7.73
N SER A 137 -17.78 3.00 7.27
CA SER A 137 -17.72 2.59 5.87
C SER A 137 -18.82 1.60 5.48
N GLY A 138 -19.40 0.93 6.50
CA GLY A 138 -20.11 -0.34 6.34
C GLY A 138 -19.12 -1.48 6.08
N GLN A 139 -19.60 -2.72 6.16
CA GLN A 139 -18.82 -3.87 5.74
C GLN A 139 -18.66 -3.85 4.21
N ARG A 140 -17.42 -3.69 3.75
CA ARG A 140 -17.05 -3.72 2.34
C ARG A 140 -16.65 -5.14 1.98
N LEU A 141 -17.45 -5.79 1.13
CA LEU A 141 -17.09 -7.08 0.56
C LEU A 141 -15.88 -6.91 -0.35
N VAL A 142 -14.85 -7.72 -0.11
CA VAL A 142 -13.62 -7.74 -0.89
C VAL A 142 -13.76 -8.76 -2.03
N LEU A 143 -14.88 -8.67 -2.74
CA LEU A 143 -15.23 -9.56 -3.84
C LEU A 143 -15.14 -8.79 -5.15
N ARG A 144 -14.52 -9.41 -6.15
CA ARG A 144 -14.56 -8.90 -7.51
C ARG A 144 -15.89 -9.31 -8.15
N PRO A 145 -16.59 -8.40 -8.84
CA PRO A 145 -17.80 -8.78 -9.57
C PRO A 145 -17.50 -9.86 -10.61
N SER A 146 -18.33 -10.91 -10.69
CA SER A 146 -18.20 -12.03 -11.65
C SER A 146 -18.50 -11.66 -13.11
N GLY A 147 -18.60 -10.36 -13.42
CA GLY A 147 -19.05 -9.82 -14.71
C GLY A 147 -20.57 -9.87 -14.93
N ASN A 148 -21.03 -9.32 -16.06
CA ASN A 148 -22.46 -9.18 -16.41
C ASN A 148 -23.02 -10.40 -17.17
N SER A 149 -22.70 -11.61 -16.73
CA SER A 149 -23.10 -12.85 -17.39
C SER A 149 -23.65 -13.83 -16.37
N HIS A 150 -24.82 -14.43 -16.65
CA HIS A 150 -25.35 -15.54 -15.86
C HIS A 150 -24.36 -16.71 -15.83
N TRP A 151 -23.64 -16.97 -16.93
CA TRP A 151 -22.57 -17.96 -16.96
C TRP A 151 -21.43 -17.60 -16.01
N GLY A 152 -20.98 -16.34 -16.03
CA GLY A 152 -19.93 -15.87 -15.12
C GLY A 152 -20.34 -15.99 -13.66
N TYR A 153 -21.59 -15.68 -13.33
CA TYR A 153 -22.12 -15.82 -11.98
C TYR A 153 -22.11 -17.28 -11.46
N PHE A 154 -22.48 -18.25 -12.30
CA PHE A 154 -22.56 -19.65 -11.87
C PHE A 154 -21.24 -20.42 -11.95
N PHE A 155 -20.32 -20.03 -12.85
CA PHE A 155 -19.18 -20.87 -13.20
C PHE A 155 -17.80 -20.21 -13.04
N ASN A 156 -17.71 -18.89 -12.87
CA ASN A 156 -16.41 -18.28 -12.61
C ASN A 156 -15.96 -18.55 -11.16
N PRO A 157 -14.65 -18.71 -10.93
CA PRO A 157 -14.13 -18.75 -9.58
C PRO A 157 -14.43 -17.44 -8.84
N ILE A 158 -14.56 -17.54 -7.51
CA ILE A 158 -14.73 -16.36 -6.67
C ILE A 158 -13.39 -15.61 -6.63
N GLU A 159 -13.32 -14.51 -7.37
CA GLU A 159 -12.19 -13.59 -7.34
C GLU A 159 -12.37 -12.55 -6.23
N ARG A 160 -11.27 -12.20 -5.56
CA ARG A 160 -11.24 -11.19 -4.50
C ARG A 160 -10.48 -9.95 -4.95
N GLU A 161 -10.95 -8.78 -4.54
CA GLU A 161 -10.25 -7.53 -4.78
C GLU A 161 -9.01 -7.44 -3.88
N ARG A 162 -7.86 -7.03 -4.41
CA ARG A 162 -6.64 -6.87 -3.59
C ARG A 162 -6.46 -5.43 -3.10
N LYS A 163 -7.22 -4.49 -3.67
CA LYS A 163 -7.14 -3.05 -3.38
C LYS A 163 -8.50 -2.55 -2.91
N LEU A 164 -8.53 -1.72 -1.87
CA LEU A 164 -9.76 -1.07 -1.40
C LEU A 164 -9.48 0.38 -0.99
N SER A 165 -10.18 1.30 -1.62
CA SER A 165 -10.14 2.74 -1.30
C SER A 165 -11.36 3.14 -0.46
N ILE A 166 -11.13 3.70 0.71
CA ILE A 166 -12.16 4.28 1.58
C ILE A 166 -11.88 5.77 1.69
N SER A 167 -12.73 6.57 1.07
CA SER A 167 -12.59 8.03 0.99
C SER A 167 -13.76 8.75 1.66
N GLY A 168 -13.57 10.02 1.97
CA GLY A 168 -14.61 10.87 2.54
C GLY A 168 -14.72 10.79 4.05
N LEU A 169 -13.64 10.43 4.75
CA LEU A 169 -13.59 10.55 6.20
C LEU A 169 -13.72 12.04 6.59
N PRO A 170 -14.58 12.37 7.57
CA PRO A 170 -14.79 13.75 8.01
C PRO A 170 -13.57 14.27 8.80
N ALA A 171 -13.40 15.58 8.81
CA ALA A 171 -12.18 16.23 9.33
C ALA A 171 -12.14 16.35 10.87
N TYR A 172 -11.99 15.22 11.57
CA TYR A 172 -11.80 15.17 13.03
C TYR A 172 -10.35 14.85 13.39
N THR A 173 -9.66 15.78 14.06
CA THR A 173 -8.23 15.64 14.39
C THR A 173 -7.97 14.79 15.64
N GLN A 174 -8.94 14.67 16.54
CA GLN A 174 -8.85 13.89 17.79
C GLN A 174 -9.45 12.49 17.66
N ALA A 175 -10.10 12.19 16.53
CA ALA A 175 -10.76 10.92 16.33
C ALA A 175 -9.76 9.77 16.12
N SER A 176 -10.14 8.59 16.62
CA SER A 176 -9.47 7.34 16.30
C SER A 176 -10.13 6.66 15.11
N ILE A 177 -9.32 5.97 14.30
CA ILE A 177 -9.77 5.20 13.14
C ILE A 177 -9.53 3.73 13.46
N THR A 178 -10.59 2.94 13.50
CA THR A 178 -10.52 1.49 13.64
C THR A 178 -10.73 0.84 12.28
N ILE A 179 -9.77 0.00 11.88
CA ILE A 179 -9.77 -0.79 10.64
C ILE A 179 -9.90 -2.25 11.03
N ARG A 180 -10.89 -2.94 10.47
CA ARG A 180 -11.13 -4.38 10.62
C ARG A 180 -11.00 -5.05 9.26
N ILE A 181 -10.10 -6.01 9.16
CA ILE A 181 -9.87 -6.82 7.96
C ILE A 181 -10.18 -8.26 8.34
N ALA A 182 -11.36 -8.74 7.97
CA ALA A 182 -11.87 -10.03 8.40
C ALA A 182 -11.79 -11.08 7.29
N ASN A 183 -11.25 -12.25 7.62
CA ASN A 183 -11.14 -13.43 6.77
C ASN A 183 -11.51 -14.70 7.55
N LEU A 184 -12.72 -14.75 8.12
CA LEU A 184 -13.17 -15.83 9.01
C LEU A 184 -12.93 -17.23 8.42
N GLY A 185 -12.33 -18.12 9.22
CA GLY A 185 -11.93 -19.46 8.83
C GLY A 185 -10.60 -19.54 8.08
N ALA A 186 -9.90 -18.42 7.89
CA ALA A 186 -8.62 -18.32 7.19
C ALA A 186 -7.75 -17.19 7.76
N LYS A 187 -6.53 -17.03 7.24
CA LYS A 187 -5.64 -15.92 7.58
C LYS A 187 -6.08 -14.63 6.90
N ALA A 188 -6.43 -13.60 7.66
CA ALA A 188 -6.50 -12.24 7.14
C ALA A 188 -5.09 -11.73 6.84
N ARG A 189 -4.89 -11.14 5.66
CA ARG A 189 -3.60 -10.54 5.25
C ARG A 189 -3.81 -9.17 4.63
N CYS A 190 -2.87 -8.26 4.86
CA CYS A 190 -2.80 -6.96 4.19
C CYS A 190 -1.33 -6.58 3.99
N ALA A 191 -0.98 -6.17 2.77
CA ALA A 191 0.40 -5.78 2.44
C ALA A 191 0.71 -4.36 2.89
N GLU A 192 -0.19 -3.42 2.65
CA GLU A 192 -0.02 -2.03 3.04
C GLU A 192 -1.37 -1.35 3.29
N VAL A 193 -1.41 -0.51 4.33
CA VAL A 193 -2.49 0.42 4.62
C VAL A 193 -1.93 1.85 4.63
N VAL A 194 -2.32 2.65 3.64
CA VAL A 194 -1.94 4.06 3.55
C VAL A 194 -3.08 4.93 4.04
N ILE A 195 -2.80 5.71 5.09
CA ILE A 195 -3.77 6.61 5.71
C ILE A 195 -3.29 8.04 5.53
N GLY A 196 -4.14 8.92 5.01
CA GLY A 196 -3.72 10.29 4.78
C GLY A 196 -4.83 11.27 4.44
N ARG A 197 -4.41 12.50 4.16
CA ARG A 197 -5.28 13.51 3.56
C ARG A 197 -5.01 13.54 2.07
N ALA A 198 -5.98 13.13 1.25
CA ALA A 198 -5.82 13.14 -0.20
C ALA A 198 -5.57 14.56 -0.73
N VAL A 199 -4.67 14.65 -1.70
CA VAL A 199 -4.38 15.84 -2.48
C VAL A 199 -4.93 15.60 -3.89
N TRP A 200 -5.98 16.32 -4.24
CA TRP A 200 -6.61 16.24 -5.56
C TRP A 200 -6.02 17.29 -6.50
N LEU A 201 -5.57 16.86 -7.67
CA LEU A 201 -4.83 17.68 -8.64
C LEU A 201 -5.72 18.13 -9.81
N GLY A 202 -6.67 17.29 -10.23
CA GLY A 202 -7.50 17.56 -11.39
C GLY A 202 -8.31 16.33 -11.79
N ASN A 203 -8.58 16.19 -13.08
CA ASN A 203 -9.27 15.02 -13.64
C ASN A 203 -8.38 14.35 -14.71
N THR A 204 -8.30 13.03 -14.68
CA THR A 204 -7.54 12.27 -15.70
C THR A 204 -8.32 12.23 -16.99
N GLN A 205 -7.68 12.44 -18.13
CA GLN A 205 -8.29 12.18 -19.44
C GLN A 205 -8.44 10.67 -19.66
N TRP A 206 -9.58 10.24 -20.22
CA TRP A 206 -9.88 8.83 -20.53
C TRP A 206 -9.00 8.29 -21.65
N ARG A 207 -7.77 7.96 -21.28
CA ARG A 207 -6.73 7.28 -22.08
C ARG A 207 -5.51 6.88 -21.22
N PRO A 208 -5.65 6.47 -19.94
CA PRO A 208 -4.50 6.05 -19.16
C PRO A 208 -3.88 4.79 -19.75
N SER A 209 -2.56 4.66 -19.66
CA SER A 209 -1.83 3.44 -20.00
C SER A 209 -1.43 2.74 -18.71
N VAL A 210 -1.87 1.49 -18.59
CA VAL A 210 -1.53 0.58 -17.49
C VAL A 210 -0.62 -0.50 -18.06
N SER A 211 0.54 -0.69 -17.46
CA SER A 211 1.53 -1.71 -17.81
C SER A 211 2.21 -2.22 -16.54
N PHE A 212 3.22 -3.08 -16.68
CA PHE A 212 4.05 -3.52 -15.56
C PHE A 212 5.48 -3.76 -16.06
N ASP A 213 6.44 -3.61 -15.15
CA ASP A 213 7.83 -4.04 -15.34
C ASP A 213 8.00 -5.36 -14.56
N ASP A 214 8.66 -6.35 -15.19
CA ASP A 214 8.78 -7.72 -14.66
C ASP A 214 10.26 -8.14 -14.64
N TRP A 215 10.73 -8.54 -13.47
CA TRP A 215 12.11 -8.99 -13.22
C TRP A 215 12.24 -10.51 -13.12
N SER A 216 11.24 -11.26 -13.58
CA SER A 216 11.30 -12.72 -13.68
C SER A 216 12.37 -13.19 -14.68
N LEU A 217 13.10 -14.24 -14.30
CA LEU A 217 14.05 -14.90 -15.19
C LEU A 217 13.30 -15.82 -16.15
N LYS A 218 13.36 -15.53 -17.45
CA LYS A 218 12.76 -16.36 -18.51
C LYS A 218 13.86 -16.87 -19.44
N LYS A 219 14.07 -18.19 -19.46
CA LYS A 219 15.13 -18.82 -20.25
C LYS A 219 14.53 -19.93 -21.13
N ARG A 220 15.11 -20.15 -22.31
CA ARG A 220 14.83 -21.36 -23.10
C ARG A 220 15.73 -22.51 -22.66
N ASP A 221 15.17 -23.69 -22.54
CA ASP A 221 15.93 -24.93 -22.38
C ASP A 221 16.54 -25.39 -23.72
N ASP A 222 17.39 -26.41 -23.65
CA ASP A 222 18.12 -26.97 -24.80
C ASP A 222 17.18 -27.65 -25.83
N TRP A 223 15.91 -27.87 -25.47
CA TRP A 223 14.87 -28.47 -26.31
C TRP A 223 13.85 -27.44 -26.82
N GLY A 224 14.09 -26.15 -26.56
CA GLY A 224 13.25 -25.03 -27.01
C GLY A 224 12.04 -24.73 -26.12
N GLY A 225 11.86 -25.44 -25.01
CA GLY A 225 10.88 -25.15 -23.97
C GLY A 225 11.22 -23.89 -23.17
N TRP A 226 10.22 -23.30 -22.50
CA TRP A 226 10.42 -22.16 -21.61
C TRP A 226 10.58 -22.64 -20.17
N MET A 227 11.60 -22.13 -19.49
CA MET A 227 11.78 -22.21 -18.05
C MET A 227 11.66 -20.80 -17.47
N ALA A 228 10.84 -20.63 -16.44
CA ALA A 228 10.62 -19.34 -15.79
C ALA A 228 10.81 -19.45 -14.29
N GLU A 229 11.61 -18.55 -13.72
CA GLU A 229 11.74 -18.33 -12.28
C GLU A 229 11.10 -16.98 -11.96
N PRO A 230 10.02 -16.95 -11.18
CA PRO A 230 9.32 -15.72 -10.86
C PRO A 230 10.21 -14.74 -10.10
N GLY A 231 10.18 -13.48 -10.52
CA GLY A 231 10.80 -12.36 -9.83
C GLY A 231 9.76 -11.35 -9.40
N ALA A 232 10.24 -10.27 -8.79
CA ALA A 232 9.43 -9.09 -8.49
C ALA A 232 8.78 -8.52 -9.76
N TYR A 233 7.64 -7.88 -9.60
CA TYR A 233 7.07 -7.01 -10.64
C TYR A 233 6.62 -5.68 -10.04
N SER A 234 6.44 -4.66 -10.89
CA SER A 234 5.95 -3.35 -10.49
C SER A 234 4.91 -2.85 -11.49
N ASP A 235 3.75 -2.42 -10.99
CA ASP A 235 2.72 -1.76 -11.80
C ASP A 235 3.24 -0.42 -12.31
N ARG A 236 3.00 -0.11 -13.58
CA ARG A 236 3.34 1.18 -14.18
C ARG A 236 2.10 1.85 -14.74
N LEU A 237 1.90 3.11 -14.35
CA LEU A 237 0.75 3.91 -14.75
C LEU A 237 1.21 5.20 -15.43
N LYS A 238 0.68 5.47 -16.62
CA LYS A 238 0.86 6.74 -17.33
C LYS A 238 -0.50 7.38 -17.56
N LEU A 239 -0.62 8.64 -17.20
CA LEU A 239 -1.90 9.35 -17.26
C LEU A 239 -1.70 10.84 -17.53
N GLN A 240 -2.68 11.44 -18.21
CA GLN A 240 -2.73 12.87 -18.47
C GLN A 240 -3.83 13.48 -17.60
N VAL A 241 -3.48 14.49 -16.82
CA VAL A 241 -4.38 15.19 -15.89
C VAL A 241 -4.65 16.59 -16.41
N LEU A 242 -5.92 16.93 -16.54
CA LEU A 242 -6.34 18.31 -16.76
C LEU A 242 -6.34 19.06 -15.42
N VAL A 243 -5.41 20.00 -15.28
CA VAL A 243 -5.32 20.92 -14.13
C VAL A 243 -5.96 22.25 -14.50
N HIS A 244 -6.85 22.74 -13.64
CA HIS A 244 -7.61 23.97 -13.89
C HIS A 244 -6.91 25.22 -13.34
N GLY A 245 -6.92 26.28 -14.13
CA GLY A 245 -6.58 27.64 -13.75
C GLY A 245 -5.12 27.84 -13.35
N THR A 246 -4.93 28.72 -12.36
CA THR A 246 -3.62 29.04 -11.76
C THR A 246 -3.11 27.96 -10.80
N GLN A 247 -3.77 26.80 -10.71
CA GLN A 247 -3.36 25.73 -9.80
C GLN A 247 -2.10 24.99 -10.26
N TYR A 248 -1.58 25.27 -11.46
CA TYR A 248 -0.40 24.62 -12.02
C TYR A 248 0.81 24.68 -11.07
N GLU A 249 1.07 25.85 -10.46
CA GLU A 249 2.16 26.06 -9.48
C GLU A 249 1.95 25.23 -8.20
N ARG A 250 0.71 25.21 -7.70
CA ARG A 250 0.34 24.40 -6.54
C ARG A 250 0.55 22.92 -6.82
N VAL A 251 0.03 22.41 -7.93
CA VAL A 251 0.18 21.00 -8.34
C VAL A 251 1.66 20.62 -8.42
N ARG A 252 2.47 21.45 -9.07
CA ARG A 252 3.91 21.22 -9.18
C ARG A 252 4.59 21.17 -7.80
N ASN A 253 4.28 22.11 -6.90
CA ASN A 253 4.87 22.15 -5.57
C ASN A 253 4.46 20.96 -4.69
N GLU A 254 3.19 20.55 -4.76
CA GLU A 254 2.66 19.37 -4.05
C GLU A 254 3.36 18.10 -4.54
N ILE A 255 3.50 17.91 -5.86
CA ILE A 255 4.20 16.76 -6.44
C ILE A 255 5.69 16.76 -6.04
N LEU A 256 6.37 17.91 -6.11
CA LEU A 256 7.79 18.01 -5.80
C LEU A 256 8.11 17.64 -4.34
N ALA A 257 7.17 17.83 -3.42
CA ALA A 257 7.32 17.41 -2.03
C ALA A 257 7.40 15.88 -1.85
N TYR A 258 6.85 15.12 -2.82
CA TYR A 258 6.80 13.66 -2.79
C TYR A 258 7.61 12.98 -3.90
N ARG A 259 8.45 13.72 -4.65
CA ARG A 259 9.27 13.18 -5.76
C ARG A 259 10.18 12.00 -5.40
N ALA A 260 10.50 11.82 -4.12
CA ALA A 260 11.37 10.77 -3.60
C ALA A 260 10.72 10.01 -2.42
N ARG A 261 9.39 10.01 -2.35
CA ARG A 261 8.63 9.31 -1.31
C ARG A 261 7.44 8.61 -1.97
N PRO A 262 7.20 7.32 -1.71
CA PRO A 262 6.07 6.65 -2.31
C PRO A 262 4.77 7.17 -1.69
N VAL A 263 3.75 7.33 -2.53
CA VAL A 263 2.39 7.72 -2.15
C VAL A 263 1.40 6.90 -2.96
N VAL A 264 0.16 6.76 -2.48
CA VAL A 264 -0.87 6.09 -3.28
C VAL A 264 -1.41 7.08 -4.29
N TRP A 265 -1.13 6.84 -5.57
CA TRP A 265 -1.68 7.60 -6.68
C TRP A 265 -3.04 7.04 -7.06
N ILE A 266 -4.02 7.93 -7.20
CA ILE A 266 -5.38 7.60 -7.61
C ILE A 266 -5.66 8.34 -8.92
N GLY A 267 -5.61 7.62 -10.05
CA GLY A 267 -5.91 8.18 -11.37
C GLY A 267 -7.40 8.41 -11.61
N ALA A 268 -8.26 7.62 -10.98
CA ALA A 268 -9.70 7.82 -10.94
C ALA A 268 -10.32 7.11 -9.73
N ARG A 269 -11.23 7.79 -9.02
CA ARG A 269 -11.96 7.16 -7.92
C ARG A 269 -12.82 5.99 -8.43
N GLY A 270 -12.78 4.87 -7.71
CA GLY A 270 -13.56 3.67 -8.02
C GLY A 270 -12.95 2.77 -9.10
N TYR A 271 -11.77 3.10 -9.62
CA TYR A 271 -11.05 2.28 -10.58
C TYR A 271 -9.75 1.78 -9.95
N GLY A 272 -9.78 0.60 -9.33
CA GLY A 272 -8.61 0.02 -8.64
C GLY A 272 -7.40 -0.19 -9.55
N VAL A 273 -7.63 -0.42 -10.85
CA VAL A 273 -6.57 -0.51 -11.88
C VAL A 273 -5.81 0.81 -12.09
N LEU A 274 -6.43 1.94 -11.73
CA LEU A 274 -5.82 3.28 -11.77
C LEU A 274 -5.30 3.71 -10.39
N THR A 275 -5.13 2.76 -9.46
CA THR A 275 -4.59 3.00 -8.12
C THR A 275 -3.26 2.27 -7.95
N THR A 276 -2.19 3.03 -7.71
CA THR A 276 -0.81 2.52 -7.64
C THR A 276 -0.09 3.17 -6.46
N TYR A 277 0.51 2.36 -5.58
CA TYR A 277 1.41 2.85 -4.55
C TYR A 277 2.84 2.85 -5.07
N GLY A 278 3.47 4.02 -5.12
CA GLY A 278 4.82 4.11 -5.65
C GLY A 278 5.28 5.54 -5.93
N TYR A 279 6.31 5.64 -6.77
CA TYR A 279 7.02 6.88 -7.06
C TYR A 279 6.50 7.53 -8.34
N ILE A 280 6.52 8.86 -8.35
CA ILE A 280 6.42 9.61 -9.61
C ILE A 280 7.81 9.66 -10.26
N THR A 281 7.93 9.08 -11.45
CA THR A 281 9.21 9.01 -12.19
C THR A 281 9.23 9.92 -13.40
N GLY A 282 8.05 10.40 -13.85
CA GLY A 282 7.93 11.40 -14.90
C GLY A 282 6.86 12.44 -14.57
N PHE A 283 7.20 13.71 -14.72
CA PHE A 283 6.28 14.84 -14.61
C PHE A 283 6.59 15.83 -15.73
N ASP A 284 5.62 16.05 -16.61
CA ASP A 284 5.66 17.11 -17.62
C ASP A 284 4.36 17.91 -17.58
N GLN A 285 4.46 19.23 -17.54
CA GLN A 285 3.31 20.13 -17.42
C GLN A 285 3.36 21.16 -18.53
N VAL A 286 2.42 21.04 -19.46
CA VAL A 286 2.25 21.98 -20.57
C VAL A 286 1.22 23.02 -20.16
N LEU A 287 1.65 24.28 -20.06
CA LEU A 287 0.76 25.41 -19.80
C LEU A 287 0.04 25.76 -21.10
N VAL A 288 -1.27 25.54 -21.13
CA VAL A 288 -2.10 25.82 -22.32
C VAL A 288 -2.76 27.19 -22.15
N ALA A 289 -2.96 27.90 -23.26
CA ALA A 289 -3.78 29.11 -23.27
C ALA A 289 -5.18 28.80 -22.70
N HIS A 290 -5.85 29.79 -22.10
CA HIS A 290 -7.17 29.68 -21.45
C HIS A 290 -7.20 29.09 -20.03
N GLY A 291 -6.06 29.03 -19.34
CA GLY A 291 -6.04 28.70 -17.91
C GLY A 291 -6.31 27.23 -17.65
N PHE A 292 -5.75 26.36 -18.47
CA PHE A 292 -5.67 24.92 -18.22
C PHE A 292 -4.23 24.48 -18.38
N SER A 293 -3.85 23.39 -17.73
CA SER A 293 -2.54 22.79 -17.91
C SER A 293 -2.68 21.28 -18.04
N ASP A 294 -2.09 20.74 -19.10
CA ASP A 294 -2.00 19.31 -19.32
C ASP A 294 -0.80 18.78 -18.54
N CYS A 295 -1.05 17.92 -17.56
CA CYS A 295 -0.02 17.33 -16.72
C CYS A 295 0.12 15.86 -17.04
N ASN A 296 1.20 15.48 -17.71
CA ASN A 296 1.56 14.10 -17.99
C ASN A 296 2.34 13.54 -16.81
N LEU A 297 1.81 12.47 -16.20
CA LEU A 297 2.41 11.78 -15.07
C LEU A 297 2.80 10.37 -15.47
N THR A 298 4.01 9.96 -15.08
CA THR A 298 4.44 8.55 -15.08
C THR A 298 4.70 8.13 -13.66
N ILE A 299 4.02 7.06 -13.23
CA ILE A 299 4.07 6.49 -11.91
C ILE A 299 4.59 5.06 -12.04
N GLU A 300 5.57 4.73 -11.21
CA GLU A 300 6.11 3.36 -11.06
C GLU A 300 5.77 2.88 -9.66
N GLY A 301 5.10 1.74 -9.58
CA GLY A 301 4.68 1.10 -8.35
C GLY A 301 5.88 0.61 -7.53
N LEU A 302 5.64 0.38 -6.25
CA LEU A 302 6.55 -0.43 -5.45
C LEU A 302 6.58 -1.86 -5.96
N GLU A 303 7.70 -2.53 -5.75
CA GLU A 303 7.86 -3.93 -6.12
C GLU A 303 6.94 -4.84 -5.28
N ASP A 304 6.28 -5.77 -5.96
CA ASP A 304 5.55 -6.88 -5.36
C ASP A 304 6.23 -8.20 -5.74
N ASP A 305 6.61 -8.95 -4.72
CA ASP A 305 7.30 -10.25 -4.83
C ASP A 305 6.31 -11.41 -4.66
N GLU A 306 5.03 -11.14 -4.37
CA GLU A 306 4.03 -12.18 -4.20
C GLU A 306 3.63 -12.78 -5.55
N LEU A 307 3.87 -14.08 -5.69
CA LEU A 307 3.31 -14.88 -6.76
C LEU A 307 1.79 -14.96 -6.63
N HIS A 308 1.10 -14.11 -7.38
CA HIS A 308 -0.34 -14.20 -7.50
C HIS A 308 -0.72 -15.48 -8.24
N THR A 309 -1.45 -16.36 -7.55
CA THR A 309 -1.95 -17.60 -8.15
C THR A 309 -2.92 -17.23 -9.27
N PRO A 310 -2.79 -17.79 -10.49
CA PRO A 310 -3.79 -17.60 -11.52
C PRO A 310 -5.13 -18.16 -10.98
N THR A 311 -6.12 -17.28 -10.87
CA THR A 311 -7.49 -17.60 -10.44
C THR A 311 -8.25 -18.30 -11.54
#